data_AF-A0A367M0B5-F1
#
_entry.id   AF-A0A367M0B5-F1
#
_cell.length_a   1.000
_cell.length_b   1.000
_cell.length_c   1.000
_cell.angle_alpha   90.00
_cell.angle_beta   90.00
_cell.angle_gamma   90.00
#
_symmetry.space_group_name_H-M   'P 1'
#
loop_
_entity.id
_entity.type
_entity.pdbx_description
1 polymer ?
#
loop_
_entity_poly.entity_id
_entity_poly.type
_entity_poly.pdbx_seq_one_letter_code
_entity_poly.pdbx_strand_id
1 'polypeptide(L)' 'GLSEKEIAEQISRSLSTVKFHKSNIFQKVGCSCIGAFKALARQKKWNFYIPPTFASAKYIINH' A
#
# COMPACT_ATOMS: atom_id res chain seq x y z
N GLY A 1 3.48 -4.22 6.31
CA GLY A 1 2.80 -3.20 7.11
C GLY A 1 1.34 -3.17 6.72
N LEU A 2 0.47 -2.98 7.72
CA LEU A 2 -1.00 -2.90 7.71
C LEU A 2 -1.77 -3.90 6.83
N SER A 3 -2.73 -4.56 7.46
CA SER A 3 -3.82 -5.25 6.79
C SER A 3 -4.74 -4.25 6.08
N GLU A 4 -5.49 -4.74 5.08
CA GLU A 4 -6.48 -3.93 4.37
C GLU A 4 -7.55 -3.36 5.31
N LYS A 5 -7.85 -4.07 6.41
CA LYS A 5 -8.79 -3.65 7.43
C LYS A 5 -8.26 -2.45 8.23
N GLU A 6 -7.01 -2.53 8.71
CA GLU A 6 -6.38 -1.42 9.43
C GLU A 6 -6.27 -0.18 8.56
N ILE A 7 -5.93 -0.35 7.27
CA ILE A 7 -5.92 0.77 6.31
C ILE A 7 -7.33 1.38 6.22
N ALA A 8 -8.36 0.55 6.00
CA ALA A 8 -9.73 1.00 5.86
C ALA A 8 -10.22 1.81 7.06
N GLU A 9 -9.95 1.32 8.28
CA GLU A 9 -10.25 2.02 9.53
C GLU A 9 -9.54 3.38 9.60
N GLN A 10 -8.24 3.41 9.29
CA GLN A 10 -7.39 4.61 9.40
C GLN A 10 -7.77 5.72 8.42
N ILE A 11 -8.29 5.39 7.23
CA ILE A 11 -8.79 6.38 6.26
C ILE A 11 -10.31 6.55 6.26
N SER A 12 -10.99 5.94 7.23
CA SER A 12 -12.46 5.97 7.36
C SER A 12 -13.17 5.57 6.06
N ARG A 13 -12.75 4.46 5.45
CA ARG A 13 -13.36 3.87 4.25
C ARG A 13 -13.74 2.42 4.48
N SER A 14 -14.55 1.87 3.57
CA SER A 14 -14.89 0.45 3.62
C SER A 14 -13.72 -0.42 3.15
N LEU A 15 -13.67 -1.65 3.66
CA LEU A 15 -12.72 -2.66 3.21
C LEU A 15 -12.84 -2.93 1.70
N SER A 16 -14.06 -2.89 1.15
CA SER A 16 -14.31 -3.08 -0.28
C SER A 16 -13.67 -1.97 -1.12
N THR A 17 -13.75 -0.71 -0.69
CA THR A 17 -13.09 0.43 -1.36
C THR A 17 -11.57 0.27 -1.37
N VAL A 18 -10.97 -0.15 -0.25
CA VAL A 18 -9.52 -0.41 -0.19
C VAL A 18 -9.11 -1.52 -1.15
N LYS A 19 -9.84 -2.64 -1.17
CA LYS A 19 -9.59 -3.76 -2.10
C LYS A 19 -9.73 -3.33 -3.57
N PHE A 20 -10.77 -2.57 -3.90
CA PHE A 20 -10.99 -2.04 -5.24
C PHE A 20 -9.80 -1.17 -5.70
N HIS A 21 -9.37 -0.21 -4.89
CA HIS A 21 -8.25 0.64 -5.25
C HIS A 21 -6.92 -0.11 -5.33
N LYS A 22 -6.69 -1.09 -4.44
CA LYS A 22 -5.51 -1.95 -4.50
C LYS A 22 -5.44 -2.73 -5.82
N SER A 23 -6.54 -3.34 -6.25
CA SER A 23 -6.62 -4.04 -7.54
C SER A 23 -6.36 -3.09 -8.72
N ASN A 24 -6.94 -1.89 -8.71
CA ASN A 24 -6.73 -0.91 -9.77
C ASN A 24 -5.27 -0.45 -9.84
N ILE A 25 -4.61 -0.26 -8.70
CA ILE A 25 -3.18 0.09 -8.65
C ILE A 25 -2.36 -1.03 -9.28
N PHE A 26 -2.63 -2.29 -8.91
CA PHE A 26 -1.93 -3.45 -9.47
C PHE A 26 -2.11 -3.57 -10.98
N GLN A 27 -3.33 -3.40 -11.48
CA GLN A 27 -3.62 -3.40 -12.93
C GLN A 27 -2.86 -2.29 -13.66
N LYS A 28 -2.83 -1.06 -13.13
CA LYS A 28 -2.14 0.07 -13.76
C LYS A 28 -0.63 -0.16 -13.94
N VAL A 29 -0.02 -0.98 -13.08
CA VAL A 29 1.41 -1.27 -13.13
C VAL A 29 1.72 -2.68 -13.63
N GLY A 30 0.72 -3.40 -14.16
CA GLY A 30 0.89 -4.75 -14.70
C GLY A 30 1.25 -5.82 -13.66
N CYS A 31 0.86 -5.63 -12.40
CA CYS A 31 1.11 -6.58 -11.32
C CYS A 31 -0.15 -7.40 -11.01
N SER A 32 0.01 -8.68 -10.66
CA SER A 32 -1.09 -9.55 -10.24
C SER A 32 -1.25 -9.62 -8.72
N CYS A 33 -0.21 -9.29 -7.97
CA CYS A 33 -0.21 -9.37 -6.51
C CYS A 33 0.76 -8.38 -5.86
N ILE A 34 0.67 -8.27 -4.53
CA ILE A 34 1.53 -7.38 -3.74
C ILE A 34 3.02 -7.76 -3.82
N GLY A 35 3.33 -9.04 -3.99
CA GLY A 35 4.71 -9.52 -4.15
C GLY A 35 5.36 -8.98 -5.42
N ALA A 36 4.65 -9.12 -6.55
CA ALA A 36 5.08 -8.57 -7.83
C ALA A 36 5.22 -7.04 -7.78
N PHE A 37 4.25 -6.36 -7.17
CA PHE A 37 4.29 -4.91 -6.99
C PHE A 37 5.53 -4.45 -6.20
N LYS A 38 5.83 -5.13 -5.09
CA LYS A 38 7.02 -4.81 -4.26
C LYS A 38 8.33 -5.05 -5.02
N ALA A 39 8.42 -6.12 -5.80
CA ALA A 39 9.60 -6.41 -6.61
C ALA A 39 9.81 -5.32 -7.67
N LEU A 40 8.75 -4.96 -8.40
CA LEU A 40 8.77 -3.89 -9.40
C LEU A 40 9.17 -2.54 -8.77
N ALA A 41 8.58 -2.19 -7.63
CA ALA A 41 8.88 -0.94 -6.94
C ALA A 41 10.36 -0.82 -6.54
N ARG A 42 10.97 -1.91 -6.04
CA ARG A 42 12.40 -1.97 -5.73
C ARG A 42 13.26 -1.83 -6.98
N GLN A 43 12.93 -2.56 -8.04
CA GLN A 43 13.65 -2.49 -9.32
C GLN A 43 13.63 -1.08 -9.90
N LYS A 44 12.48 -0.40 -9.82
CA LYS A 44 12.29 0.97 -10.33
C LYS A 44 12.75 2.06 -9.36
N LYS A 45 13.25 1.70 -8.17
CA LYS A 45 13.67 2.64 -7.11
C LYS A 45 12.59 3.70 -6.81
N TRP A 46 11.33 3.27 -6.70
CA TRP A 46 10.24 4.19 -6.42
C TRP A 46 10.36 4.79 -5.02
N ASN A 47 10.39 6.12 -4.96
CA ASN A 47 10.25 6.85 -3.72
C ASN A 47 8.76 6.98 -3.41
N PHE A 48 8.28 6.16 -2.49
CA PHE A 48 6.91 6.25 -2.04
C PHE A 48 6.77 7.42 -1.06
N TYR A 49 5.94 8.39 -1.44
CA TYR A 49 5.40 9.32 -0.46
C TYR A 49 4.49 8.56 0.50
N ILE A 50 4.82 8.61 1.79
CA ILE A 50 3.97 8.09 2.86
C ILE A 50 3.14 9.28 3.38
N PRO A 51 1.82 9.31 3.16
CA PRO A 51 0.99 10.39 3.68
C PRO A 51 1.13 10.51 5.20
N PRO A 52 1.12 11.73 5.78
CA PRO A 52 1.27 11.95 7.22
C PRO A 52 0.33 11.11 8.09
N THR A 53 -0.89 10.84 7.61
CA THR A 53 -1.86 9.96 8.25
C THR A 53 -1.27 8.57 8.53
N PHE A 54 -0.37 8.08 7.68
CA PHE A 54 0.36 6.81 7.79
C PHE A 54 1.82 6.96 8.24
N ALA A 55 2.27 8.16 8.63
CA ALA A 55 3.67 8.43 8.98
C ALA A 55 3.98 8.31 10.48
N SER A 56 3.01 7.94 11.33
CA SER A 56 3.24 7.81 12.77
C SER A 56 4.26 6.70 13.09
N ALA A 57 4.98 6.81 14.20
CA ALA A 57 6.16 6.01 14.56
C ALA A 57 5.98 4.47 14.58
N LYS A 58 4.74 3.95 14.43
CA LYS A 58 4.45 2.51 14.27
C LYS A 58 4.88 1.93 12.91
N TYR A 59 5.36 2.75 11.97
CA TYR A 59 5.68 2.34 10.59
C TYR A 59 7.17 2.40 10.23
N ILE A 60 8.05 2.69 11.20
CA ILE A 60 9.49 2.49 11.02
C ILE A 60 9.71 0.97 10.97
N ILE A 61 9.96 0.43 9.79
CA ILE A 61 10.56 -0.90 9.67
C ILE A 61 12.00 -0.73 10.13
N ASN A 62 12.26 -0.99 11.42
CA ASN A 62 13.63 -1.10 11.91
C ASN A 62 14.30 -2.25 11.15
N HIS A 63 15.38 -1.90 10.45
CA HIS A 63 16.27 -2.84 9.77
C HIS A 63 17.07 -3.67 10.77
#